data_AF-A6Q6P2-F1
#
_entry.id   AF-A6Q6P2-F1
#
_cell.length_a   1.000
_cell.length_b   1.000
_cell.length_c   1.000
_cell.angle_alpha   90.00
_cell.angle_beta   90.00
_cell.angle_gamma   90.00
#
_symmetry.space_group_name_H-M   'P 1'
#
loop_
_entity.id
_entity.type
_entity.pdbx_description
1 polymer ?
#
loop_
_entity_poly.entity_id
_entity_poly.type
_entity_poly.pdbx_seq_one_letter_code
_entity_poly.pdbx_strand_id
1 'polypeptide(L)' 'MQRIEETVKPYDQNFTTMVPTGFVKFMRTCLIWQFIRFIAINIKMIIVVRKSHG' A
#
# COMPACT_ATOMS: atom_id res chain seq x y z
N MET A 1 27.19 10.83 0.85
CA MET A 1 25.87 11.20 0.30
C MET A 1 25.88 11.26 -1.24
N GLN A 2 26.53 10.32 -1.94
CA GLN A 2 26.73 10.40 -3.40
C GLN A 2 25.90 9.38 -4.22
N ARG A 3 25.04 8.56 -3.59
CA ARG A 3 24.31 7.46 -4.29
C ARG A 3 22.85 7.79 -4.64
N ILE A 4 22.32 8.93 -4.19
CA ILE A 4 20.90 9.30 -4.39
C ILE A 4 20.72 10.14 -5.66
N GLU A 5 21.78 10.79 -6.14
CA GLU A 5 21.68 11.73 -7.27
C GLU A 5 21.65 11.07 -8.65
N GLU A 6 22.21 9.86 -8.82
CA GLU A 6 22.24 9.20 -10.15
C GLU A 6 20.90 8.59 -10.58
N THR A 7 20.01 8.25 -9.64
CA THR A 7 18.70 7.62 -9.95
C THR A 7 17.55 8.61 -10.08
N VAL A 8 17.78 9.88 -9.75
CA VAL A 8 16.75 10.93 -9.72
C VAL A 8 17.03 11.94 -10.82
N LYS A 9 17.04 11.47 -12.07
CA LYS A 9 17.02 12.38 -13.23
C LYS A 9 15.60 12.96 -13.35
N PRO A 10 15.43 14.30 -13.38
CA PRO A 10 14.10 14.89 -13.60
C PRO A 10 13.56 14.39 -14.94
N TYR A 11 12.33 13.84 -14.94
CA TYR A 11 11.63 13.19 -16.07
C TYR A 11 11.96 11.73 -16.42
N ASP A 12 12.73 11.00 -15.60
CA ASP A 12 12.88 9.54 -15.79
C ASP A 12 11.61 8.79 -15.35
N GLN A 13 11.26 7.66 -15.99
CA GLN A 13 10.08 6.84 -15.60
C GLN A 13 10.10 6.41 -14.12
N ASN A 14 11.28 6.41 -13.51
CA ASN A 14 11.48 6.10 -12.09
C ASN A 14 11.22 7.29 -11.16
N PHE A 15 11.11 8.52 -11.68
CA PHE A 15 10.90 9.74 -10.88
C PHE A 15 9.53 9.76 -10.19
N THR A 16 8.52 9.12 -10.78
CA THR A 16 7.20 8.91 -10.18
C THR A 16 7.09 7.60 -9.42
N THR A 17 8.09 6.72 -9.51
CA THR A 17 8.11 5.51 -8.69
C THR A 17 8.44 5.96 -7.28
N MET A 18 7.38 6.14 -6.48
CA MET A 18 7.51 6.34 -5.05
C MET A 18 8.41 5.22 -4.54
N VAL A 19 9.68 5.55 -4.24
CA VAL A 19 10.64 4.62 -3.67
C VAL A 19 9.90 4.00 -2.49
N PRO A 20 9.64 2.67 -2.51
CA PRO A 20 8.86 2.05 -1.46
C PRO A 20 9.69 2.17 -0.20
N THR A 21 9.41 3.24 0.56
CA THR A 21 10.04 3.57 1.82
C THR A 21 9.92 2.33 2.68
N GLY A 22 10.96 2.00 3.46
CA GLY A 22 10.95 0.81 4.32
C GLY A 22 9.63 0.68 5.09
N PHE A 23 9.04 1.81 5.46
CA PHE A 23 7.69 1.96 6.00
C PHE A 23 6.56 1.23 5.24
N VAL A 24 6.50 1.32 3.90
CA VAL A 24 5.48 0.61 3.09
C VAL A 24 5.72 -0.91 3.12
N LYS A 25 6.98 -1.35 3.12
CA LYS A 25 7.34 -2.77 3.30
C LYS A 25 7.01 -3.26 4.72
N PHE A 26 7.27 -2.44 5.74
CA PHE A 26 6.94 -2.74 7.15
C PHE A 26 5.42 -2.83 7.38
N MET A 27 4.63 -1.96 6.76
CA MET A 27 3.17 -2.07 6.78
C MET A 27 2.70 -3.38 6.13
N ARG A 28 3.43 -3.95 5.17
CA ARG A 28 3.07 -5.24 4.56
C ARG A 28 3.46 -6.46 5.41
N THR A 29 4.50 -6.39 6.25
CA THR A 29 4.95 -7.52 7.10
C THR A 29 4.26 -7.59 8.45
N CYS A 30 3.54 -6.55 8.88
CA CYS A 30 2.84 -6.55 10.16
C CYS A 30 1.61 -7.48 10.13
N LEU A 31 1.73 -8.67 10.72
CA LEU A 31 0.67 -9.67 10.84
C LEU A 31 -0.60 -9.12 11.53
N ILE A 32 -0.42 -8.22 12.49
CA ILE A 32 -1.53 -7.54 13.19
C ILE A 32 -2.30 -6.64 12.21
N TRP A 33 -1.59 -5.89 11.37
CA TRP A 33 -2.21 -5.05 10.33
C TRP A 33 -2.86 -5.90 9.23
N GLN A 34 -2.25 -7.02 8.86
CA GLN A 34 -2.86 -7.99 7.93
C GLN A 34 -4.19 -8.54 8.49
N PHE A 35 -4.25 -8.85 9.79
CA PHE A 35 -5.47 -9.34 10.44
C PHE A 35 -6.60 -8.30 10.47
N ILE A 36 -6.28 -7.05 10.82
CA ILE A 36 -7.24 -5.93 10.78
C ILE A 36 -7.76 -5.72 9.36
N ARG A 37 -6.87 -5.76 8.35
CA ARG A 37 -7.24 -5.60 6.94
C ARG A 37 -8.12 -6.76 6.45
N PHE A 38 -7.87 -7.98 6.91
CA PHE A 38 -8.71 -9.14 6.63
C PHE A 38 -10.12 -8.96 7.19
N ILE A 39 -10.26 -8.56 8.47
CA ILE A 39 -11.55 -8.28 9.08
C ILE A 39 -12.30 -7.15 8.33
N ALA A 40 -11.61 -6.05 8.02
CA ALA A 40 -12.21 -4.91 7.33
C ALA A 40 -12.77 -5.28 5.95
N ILE A 41 -12.05 -6.10 5.17
CA ILE A 41 -12.54 -6.58 3.87
C ILE A 41 -13.75 -7.49 4.03
N ASN A 42 -13.70 -8.45 4.96
CA ASN A 42 -14.81 -9.36 5.23
C ASN A 42 -16.09 -8.58 5.63
N ILE A 43 -15.96 -7.62 6.54
CA ILE A 43 -17.07 -6.75 6.96
C ILE A 43 -17.59 -5.94 5.77
N LYS A 44 -16.70 -5.33 4.98
CA LYS A 44 -17.08 -4.50 3.83
C LYS A 44 -17.86 -5.30 2.78
N MET A 45 -17.45 -6.54 2.49
CA MET A 45 -18.16 -7.41 1.55
C MET A 45 -19.56 -7.74 2.07
N ILE A 46 -19.71 -8.07 3.35
CA ILE A 46 -21.03 -8.32 3.96
C ILE A 46 -21.92 -7.08 3.88
N ILE A 47 -21.37 -5.88 4.15
CA ILE A 47 -22.11 -4.62 4.05
C ILE A 47 -22.54 -4.33 2.62
N VAL A 48 -21.67 -4.52 1.63
CA VAL A 48 -21.97 -4.30 0.21
C VAL A 48 -23.05 -5.25 -0.28
N VAL A 49 -22.92 -6.55 0.03
CA VAL A 49 -23.94 -7.55 -0.31
C VAL A 49 -25.27 -7.23 0.35
N ARG A 50 -25.26 -6.86 1.64
CA ARG A 50 -26.49 -6.45 2.36
C ARG A 50 -27.13 -5.20 1.76
N LYS A 51 -26.33 -4.24 1.30
CA LYS A 51 -26.82 -3.01 0.64
C LYS A 51 -27.32 -3.28 -0.79
N SER A 52 -26.84 -4.33 -1.44
CA SER A 52 -27.24 -4.70 -2.80
C SER A 52 -28.52 -5.56 -2.86
N HIS A 53 -28.92 -6.18 -1.74
CA HIS A 53 -30.13 -6.99 -1.63
C HIS A 53 -31.35 -6.23 -1.08
N GLY A 54 -31.24 -4.91 -0.89
CA GLY A 54 -32.33 -4.01 -0.52
C GLY A 54 -32.76 -3.14 -1.69
#